data_AF-A0A4U8UAZ6-F1
#
_entry.id   AF-A0A4U8UAZ6-F1
#
_cell.length_a   1.000
_cell.length_b   1.000
_cell.length_c   1.000
_cell.angle_alpha   90.00
_cell.angle_beta   90.00
_cell.angle_gamma   90.00
#
_symmetry.space_group_name_H-M   'P 1'
#
loop_
_entity.id
_entity.type
_entity.pdbx_description
1 polymer ?
#
loop_
_entity_poly.entity_id
_entity_poly.type
_entity_poly.pdbx_seq_one_letter_code
_entity_poly.pdbx_strand_id
1 'polypeptide(L)'
;MSYFKKIACGFSLCCVLAVSSFAESGGDKLTTLEATRTKVFEILYPQQLKTLEQKRAFLKKHYKSGEEYETFIFPNQTIESVYNAYITAHPKDSFGSSILHKELPKMNKAYRADSNEDRMGYVLMYIWSGDRKLSITNTRIEDDNLCGKELLEFEEQKGQTILKSSFEQYCF
;
A
#
# COMPACT_ATOMS: atom_id res chain seq x y z
N MET A 1 31.23 -54.22 45.99
CA MET A 1 31.92 -54.71 44.77
C MET A 1 30.87 -54.77 43.67
N SER A 2 30.91 -53.85 42.70
CA SER A 2 31.79 -53.90 41.50
C SER A 2 31.16 -54.76 40.41
N TYR A 3 31.09 -54.41 39.14
CA TYR A 3 31.25 -53.19 38.33
C TYR A 3 30.89 -53.66 36.90
N PHE A 4 30.46 -52.72 36.05
CA PHE A 4 30.63 -52.68 34.59
C PHE A 4 29.69 -53.41 33.58
N LYS A 5 29.09 -52.53 32.76
CA LYS A 5 29.02 -52.48 31.27
C LYS A 5 28.19 -53.55 30.55
N LYS A 6 27.16 -53.06 29.84
CA LYS A 6 27.23 -52.86 28.38
C LYS A 6 26.33 -51.70 27.93
N ILE A 7 26.92 -50.88 27.05
CA ILE A 7 26.36 -49.75 26.32
C ILE A 7 25.70 -50.29 25.06
N ALA A 8 24.54 -49.74 24.68
CA ALA A 8 24.08 -49.74 23.30
C ALA A 8 23.65 -48.32 22.94
N CYS A 9 24.43 -47.69 22.07
CA CYS A 9 24.10 -46.47 21.35
C CYS A 9 22.91 -46.68 20.41
N GLY A 10 22.13 -45.62 20.17
CA GLY A 10 21.15 -45.60 19.10
C GLY A 10 20.44 -44.26 18.97
N PHE A 11 21.04 -43.36 18.19
CA PHE A 11 20.50 -42.09 17.72
C PHE A 11 19.09 -42.21 17.10
N SER A 12 18.19 -41.25 17.41
CA SER A 12 17.38 -40.49 16.44
C SER A 12 16.40 -39.60 17.23
N LEU A 13 16.75 -38.35 17.52
CA LEU A 13 16.46 -37.16 16.71
C LEU A 13 14.96 -36.91 16.43
N CYS A 14 14.49 -35.80 17.01
CA CYS A 14 13.61 -34.78 16.44
C CYS A 14 12.42 -35.22 15.58
N CYS A 15 11.20 -34.92 16.06
CA CYS A 15 10.16 -34.19 15.31
C CYS A 15 8.82 -34.28 16.07
N VAL A 16 8.49 -33.35 16.99
CA VAL A 16 7.14 -32.72 17.11
C VAL A 16 7.22 -31.45 17.99
N LEU A 17 8.16 -30.53 17.70
CA LEU A 17 8.10 -29.14 18.19
C LEU A 17 8.32 -28.19 17.00
N ALA A 18 7.54 -28.38 15.93
CA ALA A 18 7.60 -27.57 14.71
C ALA A 18 6.28 -26.80 14.50
N VAL A 19 5.77 -26.14 15.55
CA VAL A 19 4.67 -25.16 15.41
C VAL A 19 5.03 -23.79 16.03
N SER A 20 6.30 -23.55 16.35
CA SER A 20 6.77 -22.25 16.86
C SER A 20 7.94 -21.66 16.08
N SER A 21 8.15 -22.09 14.83
CA SER A 21 9.26 -21.64 13.98
C SER A 21 8.83 -21.11 12.59
N PHE A 22 7.64 -20.51 12.52
CA PHE A 22 7.27 -19.57 11.43
C PHE A 22 7.12 -18.15 11.99
N ALA A 23 8.10 -17.66 12.75
CA ALA A 23 8.07 -16.30 13.28
C ALA A 23 9.37 -15.49 13.06
N GLU A 24 10.46 -16.08 12.58
CA GLU A 24 11.76 -15.39 12.46
C GLU A 24 12.53 -15.72 11.17
N SER A 25 11.85 -15.81 10.02
CA SER A 25 12.53 -15.88 8.71
C SER A 25 12.05 -14.83 7.71
N GLY A 26 11.72 -13.62 8.19
CA GLY A 26 11.53 -12.43 7.36
C GLY A 26 12.78 -11.56 7.42
N GLY A 27 13.73 -11.81 6.53
CA GLY A 27 15.12 -11.33 6.55
C GLY A 27 15.33 -9.81 6.64
N ASP A 28 16.59 -9.41 6.55
CA ASP A 28 17.14 -8.06 6.81
C ASP A 28 16.53 -6.90 5.97
N LYS A 29 15.44 -7.12 5.21
CA LYS A 29 14.79 -6.16 4.31
C LYS A 29 13.27 -6.32 4.31
N LEU A 30 12.54 -5.24 3.98
CA LEU A 30 11.12 -5.32 3.63
C LEU A 30 10.96 -6.12 2.33
N THR A 31 9.88 -6.89 2.21
CA THR A 31 9.47 -7.41 0.90
C THR A 31 9.15 -6.26 -0.05
N THR A 32 9.20 -6.48 -1.36
CA THR A 32 8.85 -5.44 -2.36
C THR A 32 7.46 -4.85 -2.13
N LEU A 33 6.51 -5.69 -1.73
CA LEU A 33 5.14 -5.29 -1.47
C LEU A 33 5.03 -4.45 -0.18
N GLU A 34 5.68 -4.87 0.90
CA GLU A 34 5.75 -4.07 2.14
C GLU A 34 6.47 -2.75 1.91
N ALA A 35 7.59 -2.75 1.16
CA ALA A 35 8.34 -1.56 0.83
C ALA A 35 7.46 -0.55 0.07
N THR A 36 6.70 -1.03 -0.91
CA THR A 36 5.76 -0.18 -1.67
C THR A 36 4.69 0.43 -0.77
N ARG A 37 4.03 -0.40 0.06
CA ARG A 37 2.99 0.06 0.99
C ARG A 37 3.52 0.99 2.10
N THR A 38 4.80 0.90 2.43
CA THR A 38 5.42 1.69 3.49
C THR A 38 5.85 3.09 3.02
N LYS A 39 6.05 3.31 1.71
CA LYS A 39 6.56 4.59 1.17
C LYS A 39 5.74 5.81 1.60
N VAL A 40 4.41 5.73 1.55
CA VAL A 40 3.53 6.85 1.94
C VAL A 40 3.70 7.17 3.43
N PHE A 41 3.81 6.13 4.26
CA PHE A 41 4.08 6.31 5.68
C PHE A 41 5.47 6.90 5.95
N GLU A 42 6.50 6.50 5.20
CA GLU A 42 7.86 7.03 5.36
C GLU A 42 7.95 8.53 5.07
N ILE A 43 7.17 9.03 4.11
CA ILE A 43 7.09 10.46 3.80
C ILE A 43 6.45 11.23 4.96
N LEU A 44 5.40 10.68 5.58
CA LEU A 44 4.62 11.37 6.62
C LEU A 44 5.20 11.22 8.03
N TYR A 45 5.90 10.11 8.32
CA TYR A 45 6.44 9.79 9.65
C TYR A 45 7.93 9.42 9.60
N PRO A 46 8.81 10.24 8.98
CA PRO A 46 10.21 9.87 8.77
C PRO A 46 10.98 9.63 10.07
N GLN A 47 10.56 10.27 11.17
CA GLN A 47 11.20 10.09 12.48
C GLN A 47 10.75 8.82 13.22
N GLN A 48 9.56 8.29 12.89
CA GLN A 48 9.00 7.10 13.55
C GLN A 48 9.38 5.80 12.83
N LEU A 49 9.85 5.89 11.58
CA LEU A 49 10.06 4.76 10.68
C LEU A 49 11.54 4.62 10.28
N LYS A 50 12.45 4.64 11.26
CA LYS A 50 13.90 4.57 11.03
C LYS A 50 14.39 3.14 10.85
N THR A 51 13.85 2.21 11.63
CA THR A 51 14.26 0.80 11.61
C THR A 51 13.29 -0.07 10.83
N LEU A 52 13.78 -1.23 10.37
CA LEU A 52 12.94 -2.23 9.70
C LEU A 52 11.79 -2.72 10.60
N GLU A 53 12.09 -2.93 11.88
CA GLU A 53 11.11 -3.34 12.89
C GLU A 53 10.00 -2.29 13.06
N GLN A 54 10.37 -1.01 13.15
CA GLN A 54 9.42 0.10 13.23
C GLN A 54 8.53 0.15 11.99
N LYS A 55 9.10 -0.02 10.79
CA LYS A 55 8.35 -0.06 9.53
C LYS A 55 7.33 -1.19 9.50
N ARG A 56 7.74 -2.41 9.85
CA ARG A 56 6.85 -3.58 9.90
C ARG A 56 5.75 -3.42 10.95
N ALA A 57 6.09 -2.95 12.15
CA ALA A 57 5.13 -2.73 13.22
C ALA A 57 4.10 -1.65 12.83
N PHE A 58 4.55 -0.56 12.21
CA PHE A 58 3.67 0.51 11.74
C PHE A 58 2.74 0.01 10.64
N LEU A 59 3.28 -0.67 9.62
CA LEU A 59 2.50 -1.26 8.54
C LEU A 59 1.44 -2.22 9.10
N LYS A 60 1.82 -3.14 10.00
CA LYS A 60 0.89 -4.09 10.63
C LYS A 60 -0.27 -3.40 11.37
N LYS A 61 -0.03 -2.22 11.97
CA LYS A 61 -1.03 -1.48 12.73
C LYS A 61 -1.93 -0.61 11.83
N HIS A 62 -1.35 -0.05 10.77
CA HIS A 62 -1.95 1.04 10.00
C HIS A 62 -2.33 0.67 8.56
N TYR A 63 -2.08 -0.58 8.14
CA TYR A 63 -2.45 -1.10 6.83
C TYR A 63 -3.30 -2.37 6.98
N LYS A 64 -4.31 -2.50 6.11
CA LYS A 64 -5.12 -3.71 5.95
C LYS A 64 -5.33 -4.01 4.47
N SER A 65 -5.09 -5.25 4.07
CA SER A 65 -5.48 -5.75 2.75
C SER A 65 -6.90 -6.30 2.83
N GLY A 66 -7.80 -5.86 1.94
CA GLY A 66 -9.10 -6.46 1.70
C GLY A 66 -9.18 -7.05 0.28
N GLU A 67 -10.29 -7.72 -0.04
CA GLU A 67 -10.54 -8.25 -1.38
C GLU A 67 -10.73 -7.13 -2.42
N GLU A 68 -11.48 -6.08 -2.05
CA GLU A 68 -11.78 -4.96 -2.94
C GLU A 68 -10.81 -3.77 -2.79
N TYR A 69 -10.30 -3.55 -1.57
CA TYR A 69 -9.51 -2.35 -1.25
C TYR A 69 -8.30 -2.67 -0.38
N GLU A 70 -7.19 -1.99 -0.66
CA GLU A 70 -6.14 -1.74 0.32
C GLU A 70 -6.53 -0.54 1.19
N THR A 71 -6.46 -0.69 2.52
CA THR A 71 -6.83 0.38 3.46
C THR A 71 -5.61 0.83 4.25
N PHE A 72 -5.32 2.12 4.21
CA PHE A 72 -4.25 2.80 4.93
C PHE A 72 -4.85 3.77 5.95
N ILE A 73 -4.31 3.80 7.16
CA ILE A 73 -4.75 4.65 8.27
C ILE A 73 -3.59 5.56 8.67
N PHE A 74 -3.79 6.87 8.57
CA PHE A 74 -2.77 7.89 8.85
C PHE A 74 -3.14 8.74 10.07
N PRO A 75 -2.59 8.43 11.26
CA PRO A 75 -2.84 9.21 12.47
C PRO A 75 -2.33 10.65 12.37
N ASN A 76 -3.15 11.61 12.78
CA ASN A 76 -2.81 13.04 12.84
C ASN A 76 -2.38 13.63 11.49
N GLN A 77 -2.97 13.16 10.39
CA GLN A 77 -2.74 13.69 9.04
C GLN A 77 -4.07 14.15 8.44
N THR A 78 -4.01 15.19 7.61
CA THR A 78 -5.15 15.68 6.81
C THR A 78 -5.21 14.95 5.47
N ILE A 79 -6.35 15.06 4.76
CA ILE A 79 -6.49 14.56 3.39
C ILE A 79 -5.39 15.12 2.48
N GLU A 80 -5.12 16.43 2.56
CA GLU A 80 -4.11 17.08 1.72
C GLU A 80 -2.70 16.53 1.96
N SER A 81 -2.29 16.33 3.22
CA SER A 81 -0.99 15.75 3.54
C SER A 81 -0.87 14.33 3.03
N VAL A 82 -1.90 13.50 3.21
CA VAL A 82 -1.91 12.11 2.72
C VAL A 82 -1.87 12.06 1.20
N TYR A 83 -2.66 12.90 0.52
CA TYR A 83 -2.64 13.00 -0.94
C TYR A 83 -1.26 13.38 -1.48
N ASN A 84 -0.64 14.42 -0.90
CA ASN A 84 0.69 14.88 -1.32
C ASN A 84 1.76 13.80 -1.11
N ALA A 85 1.68 13.05 -0.01
CA ALA A 85 2.56 11.91 0.21
C ALA A 85 2.31 10.77 -0.78
N TYR A 86 1.04 10.50 -1.12
CA TYR A 86 0.67 9.47 -2.08
C TYR A 86 1.25 9.74 -3.48
N ILE A 87 1.04 10.94 -4.02
CA ILE A 87 1.55 11.30 -5.36
C ILE A 87 3.08 11.33 -5.41
N THR A 88 3.73 11.64 -4.28
CA THR A 88 5.19 11.64 -4.16
C THR A 88 5.75 10.22 -4.12
N ALA A 89 5.07 9.30 -3.43
CA ALA A 89 5.44 7.89 -3.36
C ALA A 89 5.22 7.14 -4.68
N HIS A 90 4.29 7.62 -5.51
CA HIS A 90 3.84 6.98 -6.76
C HIS A 90 3.97 7.91 -7.97
N PRO A 91 5.19 8.29 -8.39
CA PRO A 91 5.40 9.09 -9.60
C PRO A 91 5.02 8.32 -10.88
N LYS A 92 4.90 6.99 -10.78
CA LYS A 92 4.42 6.07 -11.80
C LYS A 92 3.38 5.14 -11.19
N ASP A 93 2.38 4.79 -11.97
CA ASP A 93 1.38 3.76 -11.67
C ASP A 93 1.53 2.60 -12.68
N SER A 94 0.65 1.60 -12.61
CA SER A 94 0.64 0.45 -13.52
C SER A 94 0.39 0.82 -15.00
N PHE A 95 -0.03 2.06 -15.27
CA PHE A 95 -0.31 2.59 -16.61
C PHE A 95 0.77 3.58 -17.09
N GLY A 96 1.89 3.68 -16.37
CA GLY A 96 3.00 4.56 -16.72
C GLY A 96 3.10 5.76 -15.77
N SER A 97 3.28 6.96 -16.31
CA SER A 97 3.39 8.16 -15.47
C SER A 97 2.07 8.45 -14.75
N SER A 98 2.16 8.75 -13.44
CA SER A 98 1.00 9.18 -12.68
C SER A 98 0.42 10.45 -13.29
N ILE A 99 -0.89 10.47 -13.47
CA ILE A 99 -1.64 11.63 -13.97
C ILE A 99 -2.26 12.45 -12.83
N LEU A 100 -2.09 12.02 -11.58
CA LEU A 100 -2.59 12.77 -10.42
C LEU A 100 -1.92 14.13 -10.39
N HIS A 101 -2.72 15.18 -10.19
CA HIS A 101 -2.24 16.55 -10.18
C HIS A 101 -1.35 16.83 -8.97
N LYS A 102 -0.29 17.62 -9.16
CA LYS A 102 0.61 18.01 -8.04
C LYS A 102 -0.12 18.76 -6.93
N GLU A 103 -1.10 19.57 -7.30
CA GLU A 103 -1.93 20.31 -6.36
C GLU A 103 -3.32 19.67 -6.30
N LEU A 104 -3.79 19.44 -5.07
CA LEU A 104 -5.12 18.89 -4.83
C LEU A 104 -6.19 19.95 -5.16
N PRO A 105 -7.11 19.70 -6.11
CA PRO A 105 -8.20 20.64 -6.38
C PRO A 105 -9.08 20.83 -5.14
N LYS A 106 -9.37 22.08 -4.78
CA LYS A 106 -10.21 22.44 -3.61
C LYS A 106 -11.73 22.28 -3.85
N MET A 107 -12.12 21.92 -5.06
CA MET A 107 -13.51 21.75 -5.49
C MET A 107 -13.61 20.56 -6.42
N ASN A 108 -14.84 20.08 -6.65
CA ASN A 108 -15.10 19.01 -7.61
C ASN A 108 -14.56 19.38 -8.98
N LYS A 109 -13.80 18.48 -9.59
CA LYS A 109 -13.16 18.74 -10.87
C LYS A 109 -12.97 17.45 -11.65
N ALA A 110 -13.15 17.53 -12.96
CA ALA A 110 -12.88 16.45 -13.88
C ALA A 110 -11.91 16.93 -14.96
N TYR A 111 -11.03 16.03 -15.37
CA TYR A 111 -10.05 16.23 -16.42
C TYR A 111 -10.14 15.07 -17.38
N ARG A 112 -9.97 15.34 -18.67
CA ARG A 112 -9.93 14.32 -19.71
C ARG A 112 -8.79 14.63 -20.65
N ALA A 113 -8.08 13.59 -21.07
CA ALA A 113 -7.19 13.62 -22.21
C ALA A 113 -7.46 12.37 -23.04
N ASP A 114 -7.61 12.51 -24.36
CA ASP A 114 -7.75 11.36 -25.24
C ASP A 114 -6.38 10.69 -25.46
N SER A 115 -6.41 9.41 -25.84
CA SER A 115 -5.20 8.67 -26.18
C SER A 115 -4.59 9.19 -27.48
N ASN A 116 -3.31 8.92 -27.66
CA ASN A 116 -2.61 9.10 -28.93
C ASN A 116 -1.54 8.01 -29.08
N GLU A 117 -0.75 8.08 -30.16
CA GLU A 117 0.32 7.11 -30.46
C GLU A 117 1.38 6.98 -29.34
N ASP A 118 1.54 8.01 -28.51
CA ASP A 118 2.60 8.09 -27.49
C ASP A 118 2.11 7.77 -26.07
N ARG A 119 0.80 7.89 -25.79
CA ARG A 119 0.24 7.74 -24.44
C ARG A 119 -1.23 7.34 -24.43
N MET A 120 -1.57 6.53 -23.44
CA MET A 120 -2.96 6.30 -23.05
C MET A 120 -3.63 7.62 -22.63
N GLY A 121 -4.88 7.77 -23.02
CA GLY A 121 -5.78 8.78 -22.53
C GLY A 121 -6.20 8.51 -21.09
N TYR A 122 -6.94 9.44 -20.51
CA TYR A 122 -7.50 9.30 -19.18
C TYR A 122 -8.76 10.14 -18.96
N VAL A 123 -9.55 9.71 -17.99
CA VAL A 123 -10.51 10.53 -17.27
C VAL A 123 -10.11 10.53 -15.80
N LEU A 124 -9.85 11.72 -15.25
CA LEU A 124 -9.44 11.93 -13.87
C LEU A 124 -10.47 12.81 -13.17
N MET A 125 -11.11 12.29 -12.14
CA MET A 125 -12.15 12.97 -11.39
C MET A 125 -11.76 13.13 -9.93
N TYR A 126 -11.96 14.32 -9.39
CA TYR A 126 -11.85 14.66 -7.97
C TYR A 126 -13.24 15.06 -7.48
N ILE A 127 -13.82 14.29 -6.57
CA ILE A 127 -15.16 14.52 -6.03
C ILE A 127 -15.08 14.64 -4.51
N TRP A 128 -15.32 15.85 -4.02
CA TRP A 128 -15.47 16.17 -2.61
C TRP A 128 -16.90 15.92 -2.16
N SER A 129 -17.03 15.35 -0.97
CA SER A 129 -18.28 15.26 -0.22
C SER A 129 -18.07 15.94 1.13
N GLY A 130 -18.43 17.21 1.18
CA GLY A 130 -18.04 18.11 2.26
C GLY A 130 -16.53 18.36 2.30
N ASP A 131 -16.03 18.73 3.47
CA ASP A 131 -14.62 19.05 3.75
C ASP A 131 -13.81 17.82 4.21
N ARG A 132 -14.46 16.69 4.45
CA ARG A 132 -13.86 15.52 5.11
C ARG A 132 -13.83 14.24 4.27
N LYS A 133 -14.32 14.27 3.04
CA LYS A 133 -14.28 13.12 2.14
C LYS A 133 -13.93 13.54 0.72
N LEU A 134 -13.03 12.79 0.11
CA LEU A 134 -12.59 12.97 -1.27
C LEU A 134 -12.52 11.61 -1.94
N SER A 135 -13.14 11.48 -3.11
CA SER A 135 -12.97 10.35 -4.01
C SER A 135 -12.23 10.82 -5.26
N ILE A 136 -11.16 10.12 -5.62
CA ILE A 136 -10.41 10.33 -6.85
C ILE A 136 -10.55 9.09 -7.71
N THR A 137 -11.09 9.24 -8.91
CA THR A 137 -11.14 8.15 -9.90
C THR A 137 -10.24 8.51 -11.08
N ASN A 138 -9.28 7.64 -11.36
CA ASN A 138 -8.38 7.70 -12.50
C ASN A 138 -8.72 6.52 -13.42
N THR A 139 -9.35 6.79 -14.54
CA THR A 139 -9.66 5.78 -15.57
C THR A 139 -8.74 5.99 -16.77
N ARG A 140 -8.08 4.93 -17.23
CA ARG A 140 -7.23 4.97 -18.43
C ARG A 140 -7.98 4.52 -19.66
N ILE A 141 -7.68 5.18 -20.78
CA ILE A 141 -8.35 4.99 -22.07
C ILE A 141 -7.27 4.70 -23.12
N GLU A 142 -7.50 3.68 -23.94
CA GLU A 142 -6.69 3.40 -25.12
C GLU A 142 -7.63 3.25 -26.32
N ASP A 143 -7.52 4.20 -27.25
CA ASP A 143 -8.48 4.43 -28.31
C ASP A 143 -9.91 4.63 -27.74
N ASP A 144 -10.82 3.72 -28.05
CA ASP A 144 -12.18 3.72 -27.53
C ASP A 144 -12.36 2.77 -26.33
N ASN A 145 -11.30 2.10 -25.89
CA ASN A 145 -11.36 1.08 -24.83
C ASN A 145 -11.03 1.66 -23.46
N LEU A 146 -11.72 1.17 -22.43
CA LEU A 146 -11.35 1.46 -21.05
C LEU A 146 -10.33 0.41 -20.60
N CYS A 147 -9.12 0.84 -20.26
CA CYS A 147 -8.02 -0.09 -20.00
C CYS A 147 -7.54 -0.13 -18.55
N GLY A 148 -8.30 0.52 -17.67
CA GLY A 148 -8.26 0.26 -16.25
C GLY A 148 -8.62 1.46 -15.41
N LYS A 149 -8.61 1.25 -14.11
CA LYS A 149 -9.14 2.19 -13.13
C LYS A 149 -8.38 2.10 -11.82
N GLU A 150 -8.00 3.24 -11.31
CA GLU A 150 -7.55 3.44 -9.93
C GLU A 150 -8.59 4.28 -9.20
N LEU A 151 -8.97 3.85 -8.00
CA LEU A 151 -9.88 4.57 -7.12
C LEU A 151 -9.17 4.84 -5.79
N LEU A 152 -9.13 6.11 -5.39
CA LEU A 152 -8.58 6.57 -4.12
C LEU A 152 -9.69 7.26 -3.32
N GLU A 153 -10.08 6.68 -2.20
CA GLU A 153 -11.09 7.24 -1.32
C GLU A 153 -10.44 7.70 0.00
N PHE A 154 -10.46 9.00 0.23
CA PHE A 154 -9.97 9.63 1.43
C PHE A 154 -11.15 9.99 2.34
N GLU A 155 -11.01 9.68 3.64
CA GLU A 155 -11.95 10.10 4.67
C GLU A 155 -11.18 10.58 5.90
N GLU A 156 -11.40 11.84 6.28
CA GLU A 156 -10.87 12.40 7.51
C GLU A 156 -11.79 12.05 8.69
N GLN A 157 -11.29 11.23 9.59
CA GLN A 157 -11.92 10.88 10.86
C GLN A 157 -11.24 11.61 12.02
N LYS A 158 -11.82 11.56 13.22
CA LYS A 158 -11.27 12.31 14.36
C LYS A 158 -9.82 11.89 14.65
N GLY A 159 -8.87 12.76 14.34
CA GLY A 159 -7.44 12.55 14.57
C GLY A 159 -6.75 11.57 13.60
N GLN A 160 -7.37 11.23 12.47
CA GLN A 160 -6.73 10.37 11.46
C GLN A 160 -7.37 10.55 10.07
N THR A 161 -6.61 10.30 9.02
CA THR A 161 -7.13 10.16 7.65
C THR A 161 -7.05 8.70 7.23
N ILE A 162 -8.11 8.19 6.61
CA ILE A 162 -8.14 6.86 5.99
C ILE A 162 -8.04 7.05 4.48
N LEU A 163 -7.17 6.27 3.84
CA LEU A 163 -7.15 6.09 2.39
C LEU A 163 -7.54 4.65 2.07
N LYS A 164 -8.58 4.46 1.27
CA LYS A 164 -8.82 3.21 0.57
C LYS A 164 -8.34 3.35 -0.85
N SER A 165 -7.54 2.40 -1.31
CA SER A 165 -7.04 2.34 -2.68
C SER A 165 -7.49 1.03 -3.31
N SER A 166 -8.06 1.11 -4.51
CA SER A 166 -8.27 -0.05 -5.36
C SER A 166 -7.72 0.22 -6.75
N PHE A 167 -7.30 -0.86 -7.40
CA PHE A 167 -6.72 -0.83 -8.73
C PHE A 167 -7.26 -2.01 -9.53
N GLU A 168 -7.77 -1.72 -10.73
CA GLU A 168 -8.30 -2.68 -11.67
C GLU A 168 -7.63 -2.46 -13.03
N GLN A 169 -7.10 -3.53 -13.62
CA GLN A 169 -6.55 -3.52 -14.97
C GLN A 169 -7.37 -4.45 -15.85
N TYR A 170 -7.88 -3.91 -16.94
CA TYR A 170 -8.72 -4.57 -17.94
C TYR A 170 -8.48 -3.86 -19.28
N CYS A 171 -9.10 -4.25 -20.39
CA CYS A 171 -9.10 -3.46 -21.65
C CYS A 171 -10.21 -4.01 -22.54
N PHE A 172 -11.31 -3.27 -22.68
CA PHE A 172 -12.53 -3.67 -23.40
C PHE A 172 -13.26 -2.46 -23.98
#